data_AF-A0A527E6S4-F1
#
_entry.id   AF-A0A527E6S4-F1
#
_cell.length_a   1.000
_cell.length_b   1.000
_cell.length_c   1.000
_cell.angle_alpha   90.00
_cell.angle_beta   90.00
_cell.angle_gamma   90.00
#
_symmetry.space_group_name_H-M   'P 1'
#
loop_
_entity.id
_entity.type
_entity.pdbx_description
1 polymer ?
#
loop_
_entity_poly.entity_id
_entity_poly.type
_entity_poly.pdbx_seq_one_letter_code
_entity_poly.pdbx_strand_id
1 'polypeptide(L)'
;MVSESLRPGVTVNEVAERHGLKANHLSSWRTLARQGKLVLPAPEDAVEFAAMVIDTPAPEPPTAKQTSRAEIVVGPVTIRLEEGASAARIAAIARALAAAT
;
A
#
# COMPACT_ATOMS: atom_id res chain seq x y z
N MET A 1 39.43 -3.35 5.94
CA MET A 1 39.17 -1.88 6.01
C MET A 1 37.68 -1.53 6.06
N VAL A 2 36.97 -1.31 4.94
CA VAL A 2 35.58 -0.78 4.99
C VAL A 2 34.59 -1.81 5.53
N SER A 3 34.55 -3.03 4.97
CA SER A 3 33.68 -4.12 5.48
C SER A 3 33.97 -4.44 6.96
N GLU A 4 35.25 -4.50 7.32
CA GLU A 4 35.72 -4.69 8.70
C GLU A 4 35.19 -3.59 9.64
N SER A 5 35.22 -2.32 9.23
CA SER A 5 34.71 -1.20 10.04
C SER A 5 33.20 -1.26 10.27
N LEU A 6 32.44 -1.95 9.41
CA LEU A 6 30.98 -2.04 9.49
C LEU A 6 30.51 -3.11 10.48
N ARG A 7 31.41 -3.93 11.02
CA ARG A 7 31.08 -4.96 12.01
C ARG A 7 30.60 -4.32 13.33
N PRO A 8 29.59 -4.90 14.00
CA PRO A 8 29.15 -4.43 15.30
C PRO A 8 30.30 -4.35 16.31
N GLY A 9 30.34 -3.29 17.11
CA GLY A 9 31.38 -3.07 18.12
C GLY A 9 32.73 -2.57 17.61
N VAL A 10 32.95 -2.52 16.29
CA VAL A 10 34.22 -2.03 15.71
C VAL A 10 34.20 -0.50 15.55
N THR A 11 35.29 0.16 15.98
CA THR A 11 35.44 1.62 15.83
C THR A 11 36.20 1.99 14.54
N VAL A 12 35.85 3.14 13.96
CA VAL A 12 36.53 3.64 12.75
C VAL A 12 38.00 3.96 13.03
N ASN A 13 38.32 4.48 14.22
CA ASN A 13 39.69 4.85 14.57
C ASN A 13 40.60 3.62 14.68
N GLU A 14 40.15 2.56 15.34
CA GLU A 14 40.92 1.31 15.46
C GLU A 14 41.26 0.71 14.09
N VAL A 15 40.28 0.67 13.18
CA VAL A 15 40.51 0.15 11.82
C VAL A 15 41.40 1.10 11.02
N ALA A 16 41.22 2.41 11.17
CA ALA A 16 42.07 3.38 10.48
C ALA A 16 43.54 3.25 10.92
N GLU A 17 43.80 3.10 12.21
CA GLU A 17 45.14 2.89 12.78
C GLU A 17 45.78 1.59 12.28
N ARG A 18 45.04 0.46 12.32
CA ARG A 18 45.51 -0.85 11.84
C ARG A 18 45.97 -0.83 10.38
N HIS A 19 45.33 -0.02 9.55
CA HIS A 19 45.62 0.09 8.12
C HIS A 19 46.44 1.35 7.77
N GLY A 20 46.94 2.10 8.75
CA GLY A 20 47.75 3.31 8.53
C GLY A 20 47.02 4.44 7.80
N LEU A 21 45.69 4.49 7.92
CA LEU A 21 44.81 5.44 7.26
C LEU A 21 44.35 6.54 8.22
N LYS A 22 43.99 7.69 7.65
CA LYS A 22 43.22 8.71 8.39
C LYS A 22 41.76 8.26 8.52
N ALA A 23 41.19 8.42 9.71
CA ALA A 23 39.80 8.04 10.00
C ALA A 23 38.76 8.73 9.11
N ASN A 24 39.07 9.92 8.57
CA ASN A 24 38.19 10.65 7.64
C ASN A 24 38.01 9.91 6.30
N HIS A 25 39.05 9.25 5.77
CA HIS A 25 38.95 8.48 4.54
C HIS A 25 38.04 7.26 4.74
N LEU A 26 38.23 6.56 5.86
CA LEU A 26 37.40 5.40 6.19
C LEU A 26 35.94 5.80 6.43
N SER A 27 35.70 6.96 7.03
CA SER A 27 34.37 7.56 7.18
C SER A 27 33.71 7.85 5.82
N SER A 28 34.43 8.50 4.91
CA SER A 28 33.94 8.79 3.56
C SER A 28 33.59 7.51 2.79
N TRP A 29 34.43 6.49 2.86
CA TRP A 29 34.17 5.21 2.19
C TRP A 29 33.00 4.43 2.79
N ARG A 30 32.80 4.48 4.12
CA ARG A 30 31.58 3.92 4.76
C ARG A 30 30.31 4.56 4.22
N THR A 31 30.33 5.88 4.01
CA THR A 31 29.21 6.60 3.41
C THR A 31 28.95 6.13 1.99
N LEU A 32 30.00 5.99 1.16
CA LEU A 32 29.85 5.47 -0.21
C LEU A 32 29.32 4.03 -0.24
N ALA A 33 29.78 3.17 0.68
CA ALA A 33 29.29 1.80 0.80
C ALA A 33 27.80 1.75 1.17
N ARG A 34 27.36 2.57 2.14
CA ARG A 34 25.92 2.68 2.50
C ARG A 34 25.06 3.22 1.36
N GLN A 35 25.62 4.08 0.52
CA GLN A 35 24.95 4.58 -0.69
C GLN A 35 24.98 3.58 -1.86
N GLY A 36 25.60 2.40 -1.70
CA GLY A 36 25.77 1.42 -2.78
C GLY A 36 26.73 1.86 -3.88
N LYS A 37 27.53 2.91 -3.66
CA LYS A 37 28.50 3.47 -4.63
C LYS A 37 29.89 2.86 -4.52
N LEU A 38 30.14 2.06 -3.48
CA LEU A 38 31.38 1.34 -3.26
C LEU A 38 31.06 -0.15 -3.15
N VAL A 39 31.58 -0.94 -4.10
CA VAL A 39 31.43 -2.40 -4.09
C VAL A 39 32.31 -2.96 -2.98
N LEU A 40 31.70 -3.71 -2.06
CA LEU A 40 32.40 -4.43 -1.00
C LEU A 40 32.48 -5.92 -1.35
N PRO A 41 33.55 -6.63 -0.91
CA PRO A 41 33.59 -8.08 -1.02
C PRO A 41 32.42 -8.68 -0.24
N ALA A 42 31.97 -9.87 -0.68
CA ALA A 42 30.95 -10.61 0.02
C ALA A 42 31.36 -10.83 1.49
N PRO A 43 30.44 -10.68 2.45
CA PRO A 43 30.73 -11.00 3.85
C PRO A 43 31.08 -12.49 3.98
N GLU A 44 32.04 -12.78 4.87
CA GLU A 44 32.47 -14.16 5.15
C GLU A 44 31.45 -14.90 6.02
N ASP A 45 30.69 -14.16 6.84
CA ASP A 45 29.60 -14.70 7.65
C ASP A 45 28.33 -14.82 6.80
N ALA A 46 27.52 -15.86 7.08
CA ALA A 46 26.25 -16.07 6.39
C ALA A 46 25.32 -14.87 6.59
N VAL A 47 24.84 -14.28 5.49
CA VAL A 47 23.87 -13.19 5.55
C VAL A 47 22.48 -13.79 5.71
N GLU A 48 21.88 -13.60 6.89
CA GLU A 48 20.47 -13.89 7.08
C GLU A 48 19.63 -12.75 6.49
N PHE A 49 18.81 -13.08 5.49
CA PHE A 49 17.79 -12.19 4.96
C PHE A 49 16.46 -12.55 5.62
N ALA A 50 15.77 -11.56 6.18
CA ALA A 50 14.40 -11.76 6.62
C ALA A 50 13.51 -12.04 5.40
N ALA A 51 12.69 -13.08 5.46
CA ALA A 51 11.70 -13.35 4.43
C ALA A 51 10.66 -12.22 4.39
N MET A 52 10.41 -11.67 3.21
CA MET A 52 9.32 -10.72 3.00
C MET A 52 7.99 -11.46 3.05
N VAL A 53 7.21 -11.24 4.10
CA VAL A 53 5.82 -11.72 4.18
C VAL A 53 4.94 -10.69 3.48
N ILE A 54 4.31 -11.09 2.36
CA ILE A 54 3.27 -10.29 1.72
C ILE A 54 1.99 -10.52 2.51
N ASP A 55 1.49 -9.47 3.15
CA ASP A 55 0.18 -9.53 3.78
C ASP A 55 -0.87 -9.69 2.67
N THR A 56 -1.62 -10.79 2.72
CA THR A 56 -2.66 -11.04 1.71
C THR A 56 -3.84 -10.15 2.07
N PRO A 57 -4.28 -9.25 1.19
CA PRO A 57 -5.40 -8.37 1.50
C PRO A 57 -6.60 -9.21 1.92
N ALA A 58 -7.24 -8.81 3.03
CA ALA A 58 -8.46 -9.46 3.51
C ALA A 58 -9.47 -9.56 2.36
N PRO A 59 -10.22 -10.68 2.25
CA PRO A 59 -11.22 -10.83 1.19
C PRO A 59 -12.17 -9.64 1.27
N GLU A 60 -12.30 -8.90 0.17
CA GLU A 60 -13.23 -7.79 0.08
C GLU A 60 -14.64 -8.31 0.43
N PRO A 61 -15.37 -7.60 1.31
CA PRO A 61 -16.75 -7.98 1.60
C PRO A 61 -17.51 -8.04 0.27
N PRO A 62 -18.40 -9.03 0.07
CA PRO A 62 -19.16 -9.13 -1.16
C PRO A 62 -19.82 -7.80 -1.41
N THR A 63 -19.54 -7.21 -2.58
CA THR A 63 -20.19 -5.99 -3.02
C THR A 63 -21.69 -6.25 -2.98
N ALA A 64 -22.36 -5.68 -1.97
CA ALA A 64 -23.81 -5.70 -1.93
C ALA A 64 -24.25 -5.07 -3.24
N LYS A 65 -24.81 -5.86 -4.15
CA LYS A 65 -25.41 -5.36 -5.38
C LYS A 65 -26.31 -4.21 -4.94
N GLN A 66 -26.01 -2.99 -5.36
CA GLN A 66 -26.90 -1.87 -5.11
C GLN A 66 -28.16 -2.15 -5.92
N THR A 67 -29.14 -2.74 -5.26
CA THR A 67 -30.46 -2.98 -5.81
C THR A 67 -31.15 -1.63 -5.83
N SER A 68 -31.00 -0.88 -6.91
CA SER A 68 -31.64 0.43 -7.07
C SER A 68 -33.15 0.20 -7.24
N ARG A 69 -33.91 0.49 -6.19
CA ARG A 69 -35.38 0.56 -6.26
C ARG A 69 -35.77 1.83 -7.02
N ALA A 70 -36.69 1.71 -7.96
CA ALA A 70 -37.22 2.85 -8.68
C ALA A 70 -38.09 3.73 -7.75
N GLU A 71 -38.04 5.04 -7.94
CA GLU A 71 -38.79 6.02 -7.15
C GLU A 71 -39.55 6.99 -8.08
N ILE A 72 -40.79 7.32 -7.73
CA ILE A 72 -41.61 8.32 -8.42
C ILE A 72 -41.89 9.46 -7.44
N VAL A 73 -41.57 10.70 -7.83
CA VAL A 73 -41.79 11.90 -7.00
C VAL A 73 -42.87 12.78 -7.65
N VAL A 74 -43.91 13.11 -6.89
CA VAL A 74 -45.00 14.00 -7.30
C VAL A 74 -45.23 15.03 -6.20
N GLY A 75 -44.74 16.26 -6.41
CA GLY A 75 -44.77 17.31 -5.39
C GLY A 75 -44.09 16.84 -4.10
N PRO A 76 -44.77 16.88 -2.93
CA PRO A 76 -44.21 16.43 -1.66
C PRO A 76 -44.27 14.90 -1.45
N VAL A 77 -44.85 14.14 -2.39
CA VAL A 77 -45.05 12.69 -2.24
C VAL A 77 -43.97 11.92 -2.99
N THR A 78 -43.36 10.94 -2.32
CA THR A 78 -42.42 9.99 -2.91
C THR A 78 -42.95 8.58 -2.80
N ILE A 79 -43.01 7.85 -3.92
CA ILE A 79 -43.44 6.46 -3.99
C ILE A 79 -42.23 5.61 -4.38
N ARG A 80 -41.82 4.70 -3.50
CA ARG A 80 -40.71 3.75 -3.74
C ARG A 80 -41.29 2.41 -4.19
N LEU A 81 -40.81 1.90 -5.32
CA LEU A 81 -41.26 0.62 -5.87
C LEU A 81 -40.42 -0.55 -5.35
N GLU A 82 -40.96 -1.77 -5.44
CA GLU A 82 -40.19 -2.98 -5.18
C GLU A 82 -39.01 -3.14 -6.16
N GLU A 83 -38.05 -3.95 -5.73
CA GLU A 83 -36.89 -4.29 -6.55
C GLU A 83 -37.34 -5.07 -7.80
N GLY A 84 -36.86 -4.65 -8.97
CA GLY A 84 -37.24 -5.27 -10.24
C GLY A 84 -38.65 -4.94 -10.73
N ALA A 85 -39.29 -3.88 -10.22
CA ALA A 85 -40.58 -3.40 -10.72
C ALA A 85 -40.56 -3.24 -12.25
N SER A 86 -41.55 -3.85 -12.92
CA SER A 86 -41.60 -3.84 -14.39
C SER A 86 -41.91 -2.44 -14.94
N ALA A 87 -41.38 -2.14 -16.12
CA ALA A 87 -41.64 -0.87 -16.82
C ALA A 87 -43.15 -0.62 -17.01
N ALA A 88 -43.93 -1.68 -17.28
CA ALA A 88 -45.37 -1.60 -17.41
C ALA A 88 -46.06 -1.13 -16.12
N ARG A 89 -45.61 -1.63 -14.96
CA ARG A 89 -46.14 -1.23 -13.64
C ARG A 89 -45.76 0.21 -13.29
N ILE A 90 -44.50 0.58 -13.52
CA ILE A 90 -44.02 1.97 -13.33
C ILE A 90 -44.87 2.93 -14.17
N ALA A 91 -45.09 2.61 -15.46
CA ALA A 91 -45.88 3.44 -16.37
C ALA A 91 -47.37 3.50 -15.99
N ALA A 92 -47.94 2.42 -15.43
CA ALA A 92 -49.31 2.41 -14.94
C ALA A 92 -49.48 3.36 -13.75
N ILE A 93 -48.56 3.30 -12.77
CA ILE A 93 -48.58 4.17 -11.58
C ILE A 93 -48.38 5.64 -11.98
N ALA A 94 -47.41 5.93 -12.85
CA ALA A 94 -47.18 7.30 -13.33
C ALA A 94 -48.40 7.89 -14.04
N ARG A 95 -49.07 7.12 -14.91
CA ARG A 95 -50.28 7.57 -15.60
C ARG A 95 -51.46 7.78 -14.64
N ALA A 96 -51.62 6.93 -13.64
CA ALA A 96 -52.67 7.09 -12.63
C ALA A 96 -52.48 8.38 -11.81
N LEU A 97 -51.24 8.69 -11.43
CA LEU A 97 -50.90 9.94 -10.72
C LEU A 97 -51.16 11.17 -11.60
N ALA A 98 -50.77 11.11 -12.88
CA ALA A 98 -51.01 12.20 -13.82
C ALA A 98 -52.50 12.46 -14.10
N ALA A 99 -53.36 11.44 -14.02
CA ALA A 99 -54.81 11.59 -14.19
C ALA A 99 -55.53 12.10 -12.94
N ALA A 100 -54.89 12.02 -11.76
CA ALA A 100 -55.44 12.43 -10.48
C ALA A 100 -54.99 13.85 -10.05
N THR A 101 -54.18 14.51 -10.88
CA THR A 101 -53.69 15.89 -10.70
C THR A 101 -54.35 16.80 -11.71
#